data_AF-A0A8W8L7U5-F1
#
_entry.id   AF-A0A8W8L7U5-F1
#
_cell.length_a   1.000
_cell.length_b   1.000
_cell.length_c   1.000
_cell.angle_alpha   90.00
_cell.angle_beta   90.00
_cell.angle_gamma   90.00
#
_symmetry.space_group_name_H-M   'P 1'
#
loop_
_entity.id
_entity.type
_entity.pdbx_description
1 polymer ?
#
loop_
_entity_poly.entity_id
_entity_poly.type
_entity_poly.pdbx_seq_one_letter_code
_entity_poly.pdbx_strand_id
1 'polypeptide(L)'
;MKAMTDMHLLSDYRMLEDVDRSIDNHSRDPLRRSGVNKVVNNMKKIAEKKGLKVKFLPYPMSKRKNNTTRLTNYRTGDFLWHVELIFPHSDIKYTEKRVHEDTCLGDMLKTFLHPTESDPVKRQMLKSYSRTPVEDCKVLMQEEGLPANFKRYHQLDQNKSLCENLQGKDFIEYPTLHIVLPDRDDQYPLSTPK
;
A
#
# COMPACT_ATOMS: atom_id res chain seq x y z
N MET A 1 -25.89 -33.90 -4.90
CA MET A 1 -25.89 -33.12 -6.17
C MET A 1 -26.80 -31.91 -5.92
N LYS A 2 -26.28 -30.68 -5.84
CA LYS A 2 -27.15 -29.50 -5.61
C LYS A 2 -27.96 -29.25 -6.89
N ALA A 3 -29.29 -29.28 -6.79
CA ALA A 3 -30.18 -28.98 -7.91
C ALA A 3 -30.13 -27.48 -8.24
N MET A 4 -30.05 -27.14 -9.52
CA MET A 4 -30.04 -25.76 -10.00
C MET A 4 -31.46 -25.20 -9.96
N THR A 5 -31.76 -24.42 -8.93
CA THR A 5 -33.04 -23.74 -8.71
C THR A 5 -33.17 -22.49 -9.59
N ASP A 6 -34.38 -22.03 -9.88
CA ASP A 6 -34.65 -20.78 -10.64
C ASP A 6 -33.96 -19.54 -10.03
N MET A 7 -33.76 -19.53 -8.71
CA MET A 7 -32.99 -18.49 -8.02
C MET A 7 -31.51 -18.46 -8.44
N HIS A 8 -30.92 -19.61 -8.76
CA HIS A 8 -29.55 -19.69 -9.30
C HIS A 8 -29.51 -19.12 -10.71
N LEU A 9 -30.48 -19.46 -11.56
CA LEU A 9 -30.58 -18.93 -12.92
C LEU A 9 -30.73 -17.40 -12.93
N LEU A 10 -31.57 -16.85 -12.05
CA LEU A 10 -31.76 -15.41 -11.93
C LEU A 10 -30.50 -14.69 -11.42
N SER A 11 -29.78 -15.31 -10.48
CA SER A 11 -28.49 -14.80 -9.99
C SER A 11 -27.44 -14.77 -11.11
N ASP A 12 -27.34 -15.85 -11.89
CA ASP A 12 -26.40 -15.96 -13.00
C ASP A 12 -26.71 -14.94 -14.11
N TYR A 13 -28.00 -14.73 -14.43
CA TYR A 13 -28.42 -13.72 -15.40
C TYR A 13 -28.06 -12.31 -14.96
N ARG A 14 -28.34 -11.96 -13.69
CA ARG A 14 -27.97 -10.64 -13.14
C ARG A 14 -26.46 -10.44 -13.13
N MET A 15 -25.70 -11.48 -12.80
CA MET A 15 -24.25 -11.43 -12.85
C MET A 15 -23.76 -11.17 -14.29
N LEU A 16 -24.31 -11.83 -15.30
CA LEU A 16 -23.95 -11.60 -16.70
C LEU A 16 -24.31 -10.19 -17.15
N GLU A 17 -25.48 -9.68 -16.76
CA GLU A 17 -25.89 -8.30 -17.07
C GLU A 17 -24.97 -7.27 -16.39
N ASP A 18 -24.59 -7.49 -15.13
CA ASP A 18 -23.65 -6.63 -14.40
C ASP A 18 -22.24 -6.66 -15.03
N VAL A 19 -21.80 -7.84 -15.50
CA VAL A 19 -20.53 -7.98 -16.24
C VAL A 19 -20.59 -7.21 -17.56
N ASP A 20 -21.67 -7.36 -18.33
CA ASP A 20 -21.82 -6.70 -19.63
C ASP A 20 -21.90 -5.17 -19.47
N ARG A 21 -22.67 -4.70 -18.48
CA ARG A 21 -22.73 -3.29 -18.08
C ARG A 21 -21.37 -2.76 -17.62
N SER A 22 -20.62 -3.55 -16.86
CA SER A 22 -19.25 -3.21 -16.47
C SER A 22 -18.36 -3.06 -17.71
N ILE A 23 -18.38 -4.02 -18.65
CA ILE A 23 -17.57 -3.98 -19.88
C ILE A 23 -17.93 -2.76 -20.75
N ASP A 24 -19.22 -2.49 -20.96
CA ASP A 24 -19.68 -1.34 -21.75
C ASP A 24 -19.22 0.00 -21.10
N ASN A 25 -19.35 0.15 -19.78
CA ASN A 25 -18.82 1.29 -19.05
C ASN A 25 -17.29 1.42 -19.20
N HIS A 26 -16.54 0.32 -19.15
CA HIS A 26 -15.10 0.32 -19.36
C HIS A 26 -14.71 0.70 -20.81
N SER A 27 -15.52 0.33 -21.80
CA SER A 27 -15.29 0.70 -23.20
C SER A 27 -15.50 2.20 -23.47
N ARG A 28 -16.38 2.83 -22.68
CA ARG A 28 -16.74 4.24 -22.78
C ARG A 28 -15.83 5.16 -21.97
N ASP A 29 -14.95 4.62 -21.13
CA ASP A 29 -14.04 5.38 -20.26
C ASP A 29 -13.12 6.34 -21.07
N PRO A 30 -13.23 7.67 -20.89
CA PRO A 30 -12.38 8.66 -21.55
C PRO A 30 -10.87 8.44 -21.29
N LEU A 31 -10.49 7.85 -20.15
CA LEU A 31 -9.10 7.54 -19.83
C LEU A 31 -8.50 6.46 -20.74
N ARG A 32 -9.33 5.57 -21.31
CA ARG A 32 -8.93 4.63 -22.37
C ARG A 32 -8.86 5.30 -23.74
N ARG A 33 -9.77 6.23 -24.04
CA ARG A 33 -9.73 7.01 -25.30
C ARG A 33 -8.50 7.92 -25.42
N SER A 34 -7.99 8.42 -24.29
CA SER A 34 -6.83 9.34 -24.28
C SER A 34 -5.46 8.64 -24.24
N GLY A 35 -5.39 7.30 -24.17
CA GLY A 35 -4.16 6.49 -24.28
C GLY A 35 -3.08 6.68 -23.20
N VAL A 36 -3.05 7.80 -22.48
CA VAL A 36 -1.98 8.15 -21.54
C VAL A 36 -2.55 9.06 -20.44
N ASN A 37 -2.58 8.57 -19.20
CA ASN A 37 -2.82 9.44 -18.06
C ASN A 37 -1.56 10.28 -17.82
N LYS A 38 -1.54 11.51 -18.36
CA LYS A 38 -0.39 12.43 -18.27
C LYS A 38 0.08 12.65 -16.82
N VAL A 39 -0.85 12.68 -15.86
CA VAL A 39 -0.54 12.86 -14.43
C VAL A 39 0.27 11.68 -13.92
N VAL A 40 -0.20 10.45 -14.18
CA VAL A 40 0.50 9.21 -13.78
C VAL A 40 1.87 9.12 -14.46
N ASN A 41 1.98 9.47 -15.73
CA ASN A 41 3.25 9.45 -16.43
C ASN A 41 4.24 10.48 -15.87
N ASN A 42 3.77 11.67 -15.49
CA ASN A 42 4.62 12.67 -14.84
C ASN A 42 5.07 12.20 -13.46
N MET A 43 4.16 11.64 -12.66
CA MET A 43 4.50 11.03 -11.37
C MET A 43 5.54 9.91 -11.55
N LYS A 44 5.37 9.04 -12.54
CA LYS A 44 6.33 7.98 -12.86
C LYS A 44 7.71 8.55 -13.18
N LYS A 45 7.79 9.57 -14.04
CA LYS A 45 9.06 10.24 -14.39
C LYS A 45 9.74 10.87 -13.18
N ILE A 46 8.97 11.51 -12.29
CA ILE A 46 9.51 12.13 -11.07
C ILE A 46 9.99 11.05 -10.10
N ALA A 47 9.24 9.97 -9.92
CA ALA A 47 9.64 8.83 -9.10
C ALA A 47 10.94 8.18 -9.61
N GLU A 48 11.05 7.95 -10.92
CA GLU A 48 12.26 7.42 -11.56
C GLU A 48 13.47 8.33 -11.33
N LYS A 49 13.30 9.66 -11.45
CA LYS A 49 14.36 10.64 -11.14
C LYS A 49 14.81 10.60 -9.68
N LYS A 50 13.89 10.30 -8.76
CA LYS A 50 14.19 10.12 -7.33
C LYS A 50 14.69 8.71 -6.98
N GLY A 51 14.91 7.83 -7.97
CA GLY A 51 15.38 6.46 -7.75
C GLY A 51 14.30 5.52 -7.18
N LEU A 52 13.03 5.90 -7.25
CA LEU A 52 11.88 5.12 -6.79
C LEU A 52 11.34 4.26 -7.93
N LYS A 53 11.20 2.96 -7.70
CA LYS A 53 10.68 2.02 -8.71
C LYS A 53 9.20 1.72 -8.46
N VAL A 54 8.36 2.72 -8.70
CA VAL A 54 6.90 2.60 -8.53
C VAL A 54 6.20 2.14 -9.81
N LYS A 55 5.34 1.13 -9.69
CA LYS A 55 4.45 0.67 -10.77
C LYS A 55 3.02 1.16 -10.51
N PHE A 56 2.52 2.05 -11.36
CA PHE A 56 1.11 2.45 -11.35
C PHE A 56 0.29 1.51 -12.24
N LEU A 57 -0.78 0.96 -11.67
CA LEU A 57 -1.73 0.04 -12.29
C LEU A 57 -2.78 0.80 -13.11
N PRO A 58 -3.47 0.08 -14.04
CA PRO A 58 -4.63 0.61 -14.73
C PRO A 58 -5.80 0.96 -13.78
N TYR A 59 -6.60 1.97 -14.16
CA TYR A 59 -7.74 2.49 -13.39
C TYR A 59 -8.74 1.45 -12.84
N PRO A 60 -9.08 0.36 -13.54
CA PRO A 60 -10.05 -0.63 -13.04
C PRO A 60 -9.62 -1.33 -11.75
N MET A 61 -8.31 -1.40 -11.48
CA MET A 61 -7.76 -2.12 -10.34
C MET A 61 -8.10 -1.44 -9.02
N SER A 62 -8.61 -2.19 -8.04
CA SER A 62 -9.01 -1.65 -6.73
C SER A 62 -7.88 -0.91 -6.02
N LYS A 63 -6.64 -1.39 -6.12
CA LYS A 63 -5.47 -0.72 -5.54
C LYS A 63 -5.25 0.67 -6.16
N ARG A 64 -5.49 0.82 -7.47
CA ARG A 64 -5.44 2.12 -8.16
C ARG A 64 -6.55 3.05 -7.72
N LYS A 65 -7.79 2.55 -7.58
CA LYS A 65 -8.95 3.34 -7.10
C LYS A 65 -8.73 3.89 -5.69
N ASN A 66 -8.09 3.11 -4.83
CA ASN A 66 -7.80 3.50 -3.45
C ASN A 66 -6.56 4.40 -3.32
N ASN A 67 -5.70 4.46 -4.35
CA ASN A 67 -4.46 5.24 -4.28
C ASN A 67 -4.76 6.74 -4.25
N THR A 68 -4.39 7.40 -3.14
CA THR A 68 -4.48 8.85 -2.99
C THR A 68 -3.15 9.58 -3.14
N THR A 69 -2.10 8.87 -3.57
CA THR A 69 -0.77 9.41 -3.81
C THR A 69 -0.85 10.51 -4.86
N ARG A 70 -0.24 11.65 -4.55
CA ARG A 70 -0.20 12.80 -5.44
C ARG A 70 1.08 13.60 -5.23
N LEU A 71 1.37 14.49 -6.16
CA LEU A 71 2.45 15.47 -5.99
C LEU A 71 1.93 16.68 -5.22
N THR A 72 2.70 17.21 -4.28
CA THR A 72 2.41 18.47 -3.58
C THR A 72 2.40 19.62 -4.57
N ASN A 73 3.47 19.71 -5.37
CA ASN A 73 3.63 20.70 -6.42
C ASN A 73 4.41 20.07 -7.60
N TYR A 74 3.96 20.33 -8.83
CA TYR A 74 4.62 19.85 -10.04
C TYR A 74 6.00 20.49 -10.28
N ARG A 75 6.30 21.65 -9.66
CA ARG A 75 7.61 22.29 -9.73
C ARG A 75 8.65 21.67 -8.81
N THR A 76 8.28 21.42 -7.55
CA THR A 76 9.19 20.82 -6.56
C THR A 76 9.30 19.32 -6.77
N GLY A 77 8.21 18.69 -7.23
CA GLY A 77 8.16 17.26 -7.50
C GLY A 77 8.01 16.43 -6.24
N ASP A 78 7.54 17.02 -5.14
CA ASP A 78 7.47 16.31 -3.87
C ASP A 78 6.23 15.44 -3.79
N PHE A 79 6.38 14.25 -3.22
CA PHE A 79 5.28 13.30 -3.09
C PHE A 79 4.56 13.41 -1.74
N LEU A 80 3.23 13.36 -1.83
CA LEU A 80 2.34 13.01 -0.74
C LEU A 80 1.87 11.58 -1.00
N TRP A 81 2.52 10.64 -0.33
CA TRP A 81 2.26 9.22 -0.44
C TRP A 81 0.97 8.82 0.27
N HIS A 82 0.24 7.93 -0.39
CA HIS A 82 -0.62 6.99 0.30
C HIS A 82 0.28 5.91 0.90
N VAL A 83 0.09 5.54 2.16
CA VAL A 83 0.87 4.51 2.84
C VAL A 83 -0.08 3.58 3.56
N GLU A 84 0.07 2.28 3.35
CA GLU A 84 -0.67 1.26 4.07
C GLU A 84 0.21 0.70 5.18
N LEU A 85 -0.29 0.71 6.41
CA LEU A 85 0.38 0.19 7.60
C LEU A 85 -0.36 -1.08 8.05
N ILE A 86 0.32 -2.21 8.02
CA ILE A 86 -0.20 -3.50 8.46
C ILE A 86 0.45 -3.84 9.79
N PHE A 87 -0.38 -4.18 10.77
CA PHE A 87 0.02 -4.65 12.09
C PHE A 87 -0.37 -6.13 12.19
N PRO A 88 0.51 -7.07 11.75
CA PRO A 88 0.15 -8.48 11.61
C PRO A 88 -0.20 -9.15 12.94
N HIS A 89 0.33 -8.66 14.06
CA HIS A 89 0.11 -9.26 15.38
C HIS A 89 -1.19 -8.82 16.07
N SER A 90 -1.90 -7.85 15.47
CA SER A 90 -3.25 -7.45 15.87
C SER A 90 -4.28 -7.69 14.76
N ASP A 91 -3.85 -8.12 13.57
CA ASP A 91 -4.66 -8.23 12.35
C ASP A 91 -5.37 -6.91 11.98
N ILE A 92 -4.62 -5.80 12.04
CA ILE A 92 -5.15 -4.45 11.81
C ILE A 92 -4.40 -3.80 10.66
N LYS A 93 -5.16 -3.05 9.84
CA LYS A 93 -4.63 -2.24 8.75
C LYS A 93 -5.05 -0.80 8.93
N TYR A 94 -4.10 0.11 8.80
CA TYR A 94 -4.33 1.54 8.74
C TYR A 94 -3.86 2.08 7.40
N THR A 95 -4.47 3.19 6.99
CA THR A 95 -4.16 3.85 5.72
C THR A 95 -3.96 5.34 5.97
N GLU A 96 -2.75 5.81 5.68
CA GLU A 96 -2.40 7.23 5.72
C GLU A 96 -2.35 7.81 4.32
N LYS A 97 -3.15 8.85 4.05
CA LYS A 97 -3.45 9.28 2.67
C LYS A 97 -2.56 10.40 2.14
N ARG A 98 -1.73 11.03 2.99
CA ARG A 98 -0.97 12.26 2.70
C ARG A 98 0.36 12.34 3.45
N VAL A 99 1.13 11.27 3.44
CA VAL A 99 2.46 11.24 4.07
C VAL A 99 3.46 11.97 3.18
N HIS A 100 4.15 12.99 3.70
CA HIS A 100 5.21 13.66 2.96
C HIS A 100 6.40 12.70 2.78
N GLU A 101 7.08 12.74 1.64
CA GLU A 101 8.17 11.81 1.37
C GLU A 101 9.38 11.98 2.32
N ASP A 102 9.60 13.19 2.83
CA ASP A 102 10.65 13.50 3.80
C ASP A 102 10.25 13.16 5.25
N THR A 103 9.02 12.69 5.49
CA THR A 103 8.59 12.28 6.82
C THR A 103 9.45 11.09 7.29
N CYS A 104 10.06 11.24 8.46
CA CYS A 104 10.79 10.18 9.13
C CYS A 104 9.86 9.02 9.49
N LEU A 105 10.29 7.79 9.20
CA LEU A 105 9.44 6.62 9.40
C LEU A 105 9.13 6.37 10.88
N GLY A 106 10.10 6.60 11.78
CA GLY A 106 9.90 6.51 13.22
C GLY A 106 8.86 7.51 13.74
N ASP A 107 8.87 8.75 13.24
CA ASP A 107 7.89 9.77 13.64
C ASP A 107 6.47 9.43 13.15
N MET A 108 6.35 8.85 11.96
CA MET A 108 5.08 8.30 11.49
C MET A 108 4.55 7.23 12.44
N LEU A 109 5.41 6.29 12.86
CA LEU A 109 5.03 5.19 13.75
C LEU A 109 4.66 5.65 15.16
N LYS A 110 5.31 6.68 15.69
CA LYS A 110 4.93 7.30 16.97
C LYS A 110 3.46 7.74 16.98
N THR A 111 2.94 8.25 15.87
CA THR A 111 1.51 8.62 15.74
C THR A 111 0.55 7.45 16.00
N PHE A 112 0.99 6.20 15.82
CA PHE A 112 0.19 4.99 16.05
C PHE A 112 0.50 4.28 17.35
N LEU A 113 1.78 4.27 17.75
CA LEU A 113 2.29 3.43 18.83
C LEU A 113 2.64 4.21 20.09
N HIS A 114 2.73 5.54 20.03
CA HIS A 114 3.18 6.34 21.17
C HIS A 114 2.16 6.33 22.33
N PRO A 115 2.57 6.03 23.58
CA PRO A 115 1.68 5.95 24.74
C PRO A 115 0.96 7.23 25.15
N THR A 116 1.26 8.38 24.55
CA THR A 116 0.60 9.66 24.91
C THR A 116 -0.01 10.34 23.69
N GLU A 117 0.65 10.25 22.53
CA GLU A 117 0.26 10.97 21.31
C GLU A 117 -0.66 10.15 20.40
N SER A 118 -0.67 8.82 20.54
CA SER A 118 -1.56 7.98 19.75
C SER A 118 -3.00 8.14 20.19
N ASP A 119 -3.93 8.11 19.23
CA ASP A 119 -5.37 8.02 19.49
C ASP A 119 -5.68 6.85 20.45
N PRO A 120 -6.47 7.08 21.53
CA PRO A 120 -6.88 6.02 22.45
C PRO A 120 -7.49 4.79 21.77
N VAL A 121 -8.23 4.98 20.67
CA VAL A 121 -8.82 3.87 19.90
C VAL A 121 -7.73 3.06 19.21
N LYS A 122 -6.80 3.73 18.52
CA LYS A 122 -5.66 3.06 17.85
C LYS A 122 -4.82 2.29 18.86
N ARG A 123 -4.59 2.85 20.05
CA ARG A 123 -3.85 2.21 21.13
C ARG A 123 -4.53 0.96 21.68
N GLN A 124 -5.83 1.04 21.91
CA GLN A 124 -6.64 -0.09 22.35
C GLN A 124 -6.60 -1.24 21.35
N MET A 125 -6.61 -0.90 20.06
CA MET A 125 -6.53 -1.83 18.94
C MET A 125 -5.12 -2.44 18.80
N LEU A 126 -4.08 -1.68 19.13
CA LEU A 126 -2.67 -2.09 19.03
C LEU A 126 -2.04 -2.50 20.37
N LYS A 127 -2.82 -3.06 21.30
CA LYS A 127 -2.33 -3.49 22.64
C LYS A 127 -1.13 -4.43 22.61
N SER A 128 -1.05 -5.30 21.61
CA SER A 128 0.09 -6.21 21.42
C SER A 128 1.39 -5.44 21.22
N TYR A 129 1.33 -4.24 20.64
CA TYR A 129 2.47 -3.38 20.36
C TYR A 129 2.75 -2.36 21.46
N SER A 130 1.79 -2.09 22.36
CA SER A 130 1.96 -1.08 23.41
C SER A 130 3.02 -1.43 24.45
N ARG A 131 3.42 -2.70 24.53
CA ARG A 131 4.43 -3.20 25.49
C ARG A 131 5.86 -3.06 24.96
N THR A 132 6.00 -2.88 23.66
CA THR A 132 7.29 -2.83 22.97
C THR A 132 7.57 -1.40 22.54
N PRO A 133 8.76 -0.87 22.82
CA PRO A 133 9.18 0.43 22.28
C PRO A 133 9.05 0.47 20.75
N VAL A 134 8.71 1.64 20.21
CA VAL A 134 8.59 1.84 18.76
C VAL A 134 9.90 1.49 18.04
N GLU A 135 11.03 1.80 18.66
CA GLU A 135 12.39 1.58 18.15
C GLU A 135 12.72 0.09 17.96
N ASP A 136 12.16 -0.77 18.81
CA ASP A 136 12.39 -2.22 18.77
C ASP A 136 11.51 -2.91 17.71
N CYS A 137 10.48 -2.22 17.21
CA CYS A 137 9.63 -2.75 16.16
C CYS A 137 10.39 -2.76 14.82
N LYS A 138 10.25 -3.84 14.05
CA LYS A 138 10.81 -3.90 12.70
C LYS A 138 9.79 -3.40 11.69
N VAL A 139 10.23 -2.53 10.79
CA VAL A 139 9.41 -2.05 9.69
C VAL A 139 9.83 -2.76 8.42
N LEU A 140 8.94 -3.56 7.87
CA LEU A 140 9.24 -4.44 6.75
C LEU A 140 8.37 -4.09 5.54
N MET A 141 8.96 -4.10 4.35
CA MET A 141 8.22 -3.95 3.09
C MET A 141 8.38 -5.22 2.27
N GLN A 142 7.26 -5.83 1.86
CA GLN A 142 7.31 -7.05 1.06
C GLN A 142 7.93 -6.76 -0.32
N GLU A 143 8.82 -7.63 -0.78
CA GLU A 143 9.40 -7.56 -2.12
C GLU A 143 8.35 -7.93 -3.17
N GLU A 144 8.20 -7.08 -4.18
CA GLU A 144 7.25 -7.28 -5.28
C GLU A 144 7.83 -8.18 -6.38
N GLY A 145 6.95 -8.86 -7.12
CA GLY A 145 7.33 -9.66 -8.29
C GLY A 145 7.85 -11.06 -7.98
N LEU A 146 7.79 -11.50 -6.72
CA LEU A 146 8.04 -12.88 -6.33
C LEU A 146 6.77 -13.74 -6.45
N PRO A 147 6.89 -15.08 -6.66
CA PRO A 147 5.76 -15.99 -6.60
C PRO A 147 5.02 -15.90 -5.26
N ALA A 148 3.70 -16.12 -5.25
CA ALA A 148 2.87 -15.95 -4.05
C ALA A 148 3.32 -16.79 -2.84
N ASN A 149 3.90 -17.96 -3.09
CA ASN A 149 4.40 -18.88 -2.08
C ASN A 149 5.79 -18.48 -1.53
N PHE A 150 6.41 -17.45 -2.11
CA PHE A 150 7.76 -17.03 -1.80
C PHE A 150 7.77 -15.54 -1.46
N LYS A 151 7.62 -15.26 -0.16
CA LYS A 151 7.65 -13.90 0.35
C LYS A 151 9.04 -13.58 0.87
N ARG A 152 9.53 -12.40 0.54
CA ARG A 152 10.74 -11.80 1.13
C ARG A 152 10.43 -10.37 1.52
N TYR A 153 11.16 -9.87 2.50
CA TYR A 153 10.93 -8.55 3.06
C TYR A 153 12.19 -7.71 3.07
N HIS A 154 12.06 -6.43 2.72
CA HIS A 154 13.08 -5.44 2.95
C HIS A 154 12.85 -4.79 4.31
N GLN A 155 13.85 -4.85 5.19
CA GLN A 155 13.83 -4.06 6.42
C GLN A 155 14.09 -2.59 6.08
N LEU A 156 13.23 -1.72 6.61
CA LEU A 156 13.33 -0.27 6.50
C LEU A 156 13.95 0.30 7.79
N ASP A 157 14.66 1.41 7.63
CA ASP A 157 15.29 2.13 8.73
C ASP A 157 14.35 3.20 9.27
N GLN A 158 14.03 3.12 10.57
CA GLN A 158 13.12 4.07 11.19
C GLN A 158 13.66 5.50 11.24
N ASN A 159 14.99 5.68 11.20
CA ASN A 159 15.63 7.00 11.29
C ASN A 159 15.71 7.74 9.96
N LYS A 160 15.37 7.06 8.86
CA LYS A 160 15.39 7.63 7.52
C LYS A 160 14.00 8.10 7.10
N SER A 161 13.98 9.01 6.13
CA SER A 161 12.75 9.45 5.50
C SER A 161 12.06 8.31 4.74
N LEU A 162 10.77 8.46 4.47
CA LEU A 162 10.04 7.53 3.62
C LEU A 162 10.69 7.43 2.22
N CYS A 163 11.12 8.54 1.64
CA CYS A 163 11.75 8.57 0.32
C CYS A 163 13.03 7.73 0.28
N GLU A 164 13.97 7.97 1.20
CA GLU A 164 15.23 7.23 1.30
C GLU A 164 15.01 5.74 1.51
N ASN A 165 14.02 5.38 2.32
CA ASN A 165 13.67 3.98 2.55
C ASN A 165 13.10 3.31 1.30
N LEU A 166 12.37 4.02 0.45
CA LEU A 166 11.76 3.46 -0.76
C LEU A 166 12.72 3.43 -1.96
N GLN A 167 13.82 4.17 -1.92
CA GLN A 167 14.82 4.18 -2.98
C GLN A 167 15.37 2.78 -3.26
N GLY A 168 15.46 2.46 -4.55
CA GLY A 168 15.94 1.16 -5.04
C GLY A 168 14.96 0.00 -4.89
N LYS A 169 13.86 0.17 -4.15
CA LYS A 169 12.86 -0.87 -3.89
C LYS A 169 11.68 -0.76 -4.86
N ASP A 170 11.15 -1.92 -5.27
CA ASP A 170 9.99 -2.02 -6.15
C ASP A 170 8.70 -2.06 -5.34
N PHE A 171 7.72 -1.23 -5.69
CA PHE A 171 6.39 -1.26 -5.08
C PHE A 171 5.28 -0.89 -6.08
N ILE A 172 4.06 -1.37 -5.83
CA ILE A 172 2.91 -1.17 -6.72
C ILE A 172 1.95 -0.15 -6.10
N GLU A 173 1.66 0.94 -6.82
CA GLU A 173 0.82 2.10 -6.45
C GLU A 173 1.31 2.93 -5.25
N TYR A 174 1.47 2.28 -4.11
CA TYR A 174 1.88 2.86 -2.84
C TYR A 174 2.57 1.79 -1.97
N PRO A 175 3.47 2.20 -1.05
CA PRO A 175 4.13 1.28 -0.14
C PRO A 175 3.15 0.68 0.87
N THR A 176 3.32 -0.63 1.11
CA THR A 176 2.66 -1.37 2.18
C THR A 176 3.72 -1.79 3.20
N LEU A 177 3.64 -1.24 4.41
CA LEU A 177 4.60 -1.41 5.49
C LEU A 177 4.02 -2.36 6.54
N HIS A 178 4.79 -3.37 6.92
CA HIS A 178 4.46 -4.32 7.97
C HIS A 178 5.23 -3.96 9.23
N ILE A 179 4.51 -3.73 10.33
CA ILE A 179 5.10 -3.43 11.63
C ILE A 179 5.13 -4.74 12.42
N VAL A 180 6.32 -5.29 12.59
CA VAL A 180 6.56 -6.61 13.18
C VAL A 180 7.24 -6.44 14.54
N LEU A 181 6.77 -7.19 15.54
CA LEU A 181 7.37 -7.24 16.86
C LEU A 181 8.63 -8.13 16.83
N PRO A 182 9.66 -7.79 17.62
CA PRO A 182 10.93 -8.52 17.61
C PRO A 182 10.76 -10.02 17.92
N ASP A 183 9.81 -10.39 18.78
CA ASP A 183 9.51 -11.77 19.18
C ASP A 183 9.00 -12.67 18.04
N ARG A 184 8.62 -12.10 16.90
CA ARG A 184 7.97 -12.82 15.78
C ARG A 184 8.62 -12.56 14.43
N ASP A 185 9.84 -12.06 14.44
CA ASP A 185 10.59 -11.74 13.22
C ASP A 185 10.90 -12.97 12.36
N ASP A 186 10.99 -14.16 12.97
CA ASP A 186 11.31 -15.43 12.29
C ASP A 186 10.34 -15.78 11.15
N GLN A 187 9.12 -15.22 11.16
CA GLN A 187 8.10 -15.42 10.12
C GLN A 187 8.33 -14.57 8.86
N TYR A 188 9.30 -13.64 8.91
CA TYR A 188 9.54 -12.63 7.89
C TYR A 188 10.97 -12.76 7.33
N PRO A 189 11.21 -13.68 6.38
CA PRO A 189 12.53 -13.86 5.81
C PRO A 189 12.98 -12.59 5.06
N LEU A 190 14.12 -12.04 5.48
CA LEU A 190 14.68 -10.83 4.90
C LEU A 190 15.25 -11.10 3.49
N SER A 191 15.05 -10.14 2.59
CA SER A 191 15.67 -10.15 1.27
C SER A 191 17.14 -9.75 1.40
N THR A 192 18.01 -10.52 0.77
CA THR A 192 19.44 -10.17 0.65
C THR A 192 19.59 -8.92 -0.20
N PRO A 193 20.40 -7.93 0.21
CA PRO A 193 20.66 -6.75 -0.63
C PRO A 193 21.26 -7.18 -1.97
N LYS A 194 20.75 -6.58 -3.06
CA LYS A 194 21.28 -6.73 -4.43
C LYS A 194 22.38 -5.71 -4.68
#